data_AF-A0A357MBL2-F1
#
_entry.id   AF-A0A357MBL2-F1
#
_cell.length_a   1.000
_cell.length_b   1.000
_cell.length_c   1.000
_cell.angle_alpha   90.00
_cell.angle_beta   90.00
_cell.angle_gamma   90.00
#
_symmetry.space_group_name_H-M   'P 1'
#
loop_
_entity.id
_entity.type
_entity.pdbx_description
1 polymer ?
#
loop_
_entity_poly.entity_id
_entity_poly.type
_entity_poly.pdbx_seq_one_letter_code
_entity_poly.pdbx_strand_id
1 'polypeptide(L)' 'MTQAGNLFLEHCVKMIRHLQNTQDALAELRNDQRGRLVIGVLPSDLDYRLTPLLVNFHTRFPKVQLKVISSIY' A
#
# COMPACT_ATOMS: atom_id res chain seq x y z
N MET A 1 -21.61 34.94 -19.76
CA MET A 1 -21.89 33.50 -19.55
C MET A 1 -23.38 33.33 -19.28
N THR A 2 -23.98 32.23 -19.73
CA THR A 2 -25.39 31.91 -19.43
C THR A 2 -25.52 31.30 -18.04
N GLN A 3 -26.73 31.32 -17.47
CA GLN A 3 -27.01 30.64 -16.20
C GLN A 3 -26.64 29.15 -16.23
N ALA A 4 -26.97 28.48 -17.34
CA ALA A 4 -26.57 27.09 -17.57
C ALA A 4 -25.05 26.92 -17.63
N GLY A 5 -24.33 27.86 -18.25
CA GLY A 5 -22.87 27.84 -18.30
C GLY A 5 -22.21 28.01 -16.93
N ASN A 6 -22.75 28.88 -16.07
CA ASN A 6 -22.26 29.05 -14.70
C ASN A 6 -22.49 27.79 -13.86
N LEU A 7 -23.68 27.19 -13.96
CA LEU A 7 -24.01 25.93 -13.27
C LEU A 7 -23.08 24.80 -13.74
N PHE A 8 -22.91 24.66 -15.06
CA PHE A 8 -22.02 23.66 -15.64
C PHE A 8 -20.58 23.83 -15.16
N LEU A 9 -20.05 25.06 -15.19
CA LEU A 9 -18.69 25.37 -14.72
C LEU A 9 -18.50 24.98 -13.25
N GLU A 10 -19.46 25.30 -12.38
CA GLU A 10 -19.40 24.95 -10.96
C GLU A 10 -19.28 23.43 -10.76
N HIS A 11 -20.09 22.65 -11.49
CA HIS A 11 -20.04 21.19 -11.42
C HIS A 11 -18.73 20.62 -11.97
N CYS A 12 -18.23 21.13 -13.10
CA CYS A 12 -16.95 20.69 -13.67
C CYS A 12 -15.79 20.94 -12.71
N VAL A 13 -15.73 22.12 -12.08
CA VAL A 13 -14.69 22.46 -11.10
C VAL A 13 -14.72 21.48 -9.91
N LYS A 14 -15.91 21.17 -9.39
CA LYS A 14 -16.06 20.17 -8.32
C LYS A 14 -15.59 18.80 -8.76
N MET A 15 -16.00 18.34 -9.95
CA MET A 15 -15.66 17.02 -10.46
C MET A 15 -14.15 16.84 -10.67
N ILE A 16 -13.49 17.83 -11.26
CA ILE A 16 -12.02 17.81 -11.45
C ILE A 16 -11.31 17.78 -10.11
N ARG A 17 -11.74 18.61 -9.14
CA ARG A 17 -11.15 18.62 -7.80
C ARG A 17 -11.33 17.28 -7.09
N HIS A 18 -12.50 16.66 -7.20
CA HIS A 18 -12.74 15.33 -6.63
C HIS A 18 -11.83 14.27 -7.25
N LEU A 19 -11.64 14.32 -8.58
CA LEU A 19 -10.76 13.41 -9.28
C LEU A 19 -9.30 13.57 -8.82
N GLN A 20 -8.81 14.81 -8.72
CA GLN A 20 -7.47 15.09 -8.22
C GLN A 20 -7.28 14.57 -6.79
N ASN A 21 -8.17 14.93 -5.87
CA ASN A 21 -8.10 14.48 -4.47
C ASN A 21 -8.12 12.95 -4.35
N THR A 22 -8.87 12.26 -5.22
CA THR A 22 -8.91 10.80 -5.24
C THR A 22 -7.59 10.20 -5.70
N GLN A 23 -6.97 10.77 -6.74
CA GLN A 23 -5.66 10.33 -7.21
C GLN A 23 -4.59 10.54 -6.14
N ASP A 24 -4.61 11.70 -5.47
CA ASP A 24 -3.66 12.03 -4.40
C ASP A 24 -3.80 11.06 -3.22
N ALA A 25 -5.03 10.79 -2.77
CA ALA A 25 -5.29 9.81 -1.72
C ALA A 25 -4.81 8.39 -2.08
N LEU A 26 -5.00 7.97 -3.34
CA LEU A 26 -4.49 6.68 -3.83
C LEU A 26 -2.95 6.65 -3.88
N ALA A 27 -2.32 7.75 -4.26
CA ALA A 27 -0.86 7.88 -4.27
C ALA A 27 -0.28 7.82 -2.86
N GLU A 28 -0.93 8.46 -1.88
CA GLU A 28 -0.55 8.37 -0.46
C GLU A 28 -0.65 6.94 0.07
N LEU A 29 -1.71 6.21 -0.29
CA LEU A 29 -1.87 4.79 0.05
C LEU A 29 -0.78 3.90 -0.57
N ARG A 30 -0.27 4.26 -1.75
CA ARG A 30 0.81 3.54 -2.44
C ARG A 30 2.21 3.88 -1.91
N ASN A 31 2.45 5.13 -1.54
CA ASN A 31 3.76 5.62 -1.13
C ASN A 31 4.14 5.21 0.28
N ASP A 32 3.18 4.79 1.08
CA ASP A 32 3.48 4.29 2.40
C ASP A 32 3.79 2.80 2.30
N GLN A 33 4.99 2.40 2.74
CA GLN A 33 5.52 1.03 2.70
C GLN A 33 4.75 0.14 3.69
N ARG A 34 3.44 -0.02 3.46
CA ARG A 34 2.44 -0.77 4.22
C ARG A 34 2.00 -1.95 3.37
N GLY A 35 1.58 -3.04 4.00
CA GLY A 35 1.10 -4.23 3.29
C GLY A 35 1.35 -5.51 4.07
N ARG A 36 1.13 -6.65 3.43
CA ARG A 36 1.40 -7.97 4.02
C ARG A 36 2.34 -8.78 3.14
N LEU A 37 3.47 -9.19 3.69
CA LEU A 37 4.39 -10.14 3.07
C LEU A 37 4.22 -11.50 3.74
N VAL A 38 3.84 -12.51 2.96
CA VAL A 38 3.73 -13.90 3.42
C VAL A 38 4.86 -14.70 2.80
N ILE A 39 5.64 -15.38 3.62
CA ILE A 39 6.80 -16.17 3.20
C ILE A 39 6.55 -17.62 3.57
N GLY A 40 6.52 -18.49 2.57
CA GLY A 40 6.53 -19.94 2.74
C GLY A 40 7.96 -20.45 2.82
N VAL A 41 8.28 -21.21 3.85
CA VAL A 41 9.62 -21.79 4.04
C VAL A 41 9.53 -23.24 4.47
N LEU A 42 10.49 -24.06 4.03
CA LEU A 42 10.63 -25.40 4.57
C LEU A 42 11.09 -25.30 6.04
N PRO A 43 10.67 -26.22 6.93
CA PRO A 43 11.13 -26.22 8.31
C PRO A 43 12.66 -26.27 8.45
N SER A 44 13.35 -26.93 7.51
CA SER A 44 14.81 -26.99 7.43
C SER A 44 15.47 -25.63 7.14
N ASP A 45 14.76 -24.74 6.46
CA ASP A 45 15.25 -23.44 6.02
C ASP A 45 14.93 -22.33 7.03
N LEU A 46 14.20 -22.67 8.10
CA LEU A 46 14.01 -21.85 9.29
C LEU A 46 15.26 -21.87 10.19
N ASP A 47 16.42 -21.74 9.57
CA ASP A 47 17.70 -21.75 10.25
C ASP A 47 18.09 -20.34 10.75
N TYR A 48 19.24 -20.26 11.41
CA TYR A 48 19.79 -19.03 11.98
C TYR A 48 20.07 -17.92 10.94
N ARG A 49 20.02 -18.19 9.63
CA ARG A 49 20.30 -17.21 8.57
C ARG A 49 19.05 -16.48 8.12
N LEU A 50 17.89 -17.14 8.14
CA LEU A 50 16.63 -16.52 7.75
C LEU A 50 16.17 -15.48 8.79
N THR A 51 16.29 -15.79 10.08
CA THR A 51 15.83 -14.89 11.16
C THR A 51 16.46 -13.49 11.10
N PRO A 52 17.79 -13.33 10.95
CA PRO A 52 18.41 -12.01 10.80
C PRO A 52 17.92 -11.22 9.58
N LEU A 53 17.62 -11.90 8.46
CA LEU A 53 17.08 -11.26 7.26
C LEU A 53 15.66 -10.72 7.50
N LEU A 54 14.82 -11.49 8.18
CA LEU A 54 13.46 -11.06 8.53
C LEU A 54 13.48 -9.88 9.52
N VAL A 55 14.40 -9.91 10.49
CA VAL A 55 14.61 -8.79 11.42
C VAL A 55 15.05 -7.54 10.67
N ASN A 56 16.08 -7.65 9.82
CA ASN A 56 16.57 -6.51 9.03
C ASN A 56 15.49 -5.93 8.12
N PHE A 57 14.71 -6.80 7.48
CA PHE A 57 13.58 -6.37 6.66
C PHE A 57 12.55 -5.61 7.51
N HIS A 58 12.13 -6.13 8.66
CA HIS A 58 11.15 -5.45 9.50
C HIS A 58 11.66 -4.11 10.06
N THR A 59 12.96 -4.01 10.39
CA THR A 59 13.57 -2.74 10.79
C THR A 59 13.50 -1.70 9.67
N ARG A 60 13.72 -2.10 8.42
CA ARG A 60 13.68 -1.21 7.26
C ARG A 60 12.25 -0.90 6.79
N PHE A 61 11.32 -1.83 6.99
CA PHE A 61 9.93 -1.77 6.55
C PHE A 61 8.95 -2.04 7.72
N PRO A 62 8.92 -1.19 8.76
CA PRO A 62 8.19 -1.47 10.01
C PRO A 62 6.67 -1.55 9.83
N LYS A 63 6.13 -0.93 8.77
CA LYS A 63 4.69 -0.93 8.48
C LYS A 63 4.25 -2.10 7.59
N VAL A 64 5.17 -2.95 7.14
CA VAL A 64 4.84 -4.19 6.42
C VAL A 64 4.60 -5.30 7.43
N GLN A 65 3.41 -5.89 7.41
CA GLN A 65 3.08 -7.08 8.20
C GLN A 65 3.78 -8.29 7.61
N LEU A 66 4.71 -8.88 8.36
CA LEU A 66 5.37 -10.14 8.00
C LEU A 66 4.59 -11.34 8.55
N LYS A 67 4.38 -12.36 7.72
CA LYS A 67 3.88 -13.68 8.14
C LYS A 67 4.77 -14.76 7.55
N VAL A 68 5.35 -15.60 8.39
CA VAL A 68 6.11 -16.78 7.98
C VAL A 68 5.24 -18.01 8.17
N ILE A 69 5.19 -18.87 7.15
CA ILE A 69 4.44 -20.13 7.19
C ILE A 69 5.43 -21.24 6.88
N SER A 70 5.58 -22.17 7.80
CA SER A 70 6.30 -23.43 7.57
C SER A 70 5.30 -24.58 7.59
N SER A 71 5.10 -25.23 6.45
CA SER A 71 4.27 -26.42 6.34
C SER A 71 5.05 -27.55 5.70
N ILE A 72 4.98 -28.72 6.32
CA ILE A 72 5.37 -30.01 5.74
C ILE A 72 4.06 -30.64 5.29
N TYR A 73 3.93 -30.97 4.00
CA TYR A 73 2.80 -31.74 3.49
C TYR A 73 2.92 -33.21 3.90
#